data_AF-A0A4S2GXL5-F1
#
_entry.id   AF-A0A4S2GXL5-F1
#
_cell.length_a   1.000
_cell.length_b   1.000
_cell.length_c   1.000
_cell.angle_alpha   90.00
_cell.angle_beta   90.00
_cell.angle_gamma   90.00
#
_symmetry.space_group_name_H-M   'P 1'
#
loop_
_entity.id
_entity.type
_entity.pdbx_description
1 polymer ?
#
loop_
_entity_poly.entity_id
_entity_poly.type
_entity_poly.pdbx_seq_one_letter_code
_entity_poly.pdbx_strand_id
1 'polypeptide(L)'
;MPAEGDVVMRWAWSGYRAEASGAVPERLTVTLNGRMLKDAALSWRAGADPALFEAPEGMEFPAPPGQSAGDPAGFIPYGERPARVETIAPGVHLVRNLRPGFHVPFVEFDSFVVAIDAPTLWNEMHYLPPVSGSPGDDVHALGEKLLRAIEATAPGKPVRHLVLTHHHSDHIGGARALIEAGADILAGRPAAEAARTIIEAPYTREPYPLTRTPQIEIVDAPHTIEEGDMELRLIPLPPGNPKADGFLVVYLPRQRLIYATAFLYPVPESVFPLVESVPLSAWFVDWLDGSGLAVDEVWNLHGTGRVEDWQLEYFREPGAAD
;
A
#
# COMPACT_ATOMS: atom_id res chain seq x y z
N MET A 1 1.53 -6.76 -10.07
CA MET A 1 2.02 -6.51 -8.70
C MET A 1 3.53 -6.42 -8.77
N PRO A 2 4.14 -5.26 -8.48
CA PRO A 2 5.59 -5.04 -8.59
C PRO A 2 6.47 -5.80 -7.60
N ALA A 3 5.99 -6.90 -7.01
CA ALA A 3 6.73 -7.70 -6.04
C ALA A 3 6.86 -9.17 -6.46
N GLU A 4 6.46 -9.54 -7.68
CA GLU A 4 6.58 -10.91 -8.21
C GLU A 4 7.94 -11.16 -8.91
N GLY A 5 8.98 -10.37 -8.59
CA GLY A 5 10.30 -10.44 -9.22
C GLY A 5 10.32 -10.05 -10.70
N ASP A 6 11.05 -10.81 -11.51
CA ASP A 6 11.10 -10.66 -12.95
C ASP A 6 9.78 -11.10 -13.57
N VAL A 7 9.05 -10.14 -14.13
CA VAL A 7 7.72 -10.37 -14.67
C VAL A 7 7.65 -10.10 -16.16
N VAL A 8 6.87 -10.91 -16.87
CA VAL A 8 6.48 -10.66 -18.25
C VAL A 8 5.08 -10.08 -18.26
N MET A 9 4.96 -8.84 -18.71
CA MET A 9 3.68 -8.19 -18.93
C MET A 9 3.32 -8.21 -20.40
N ARG A 10 2.07 -8.56 -20.72
CA ARG A 10 1.53 -8.60 -22.08
C ARG A 10 0.23 -7.83 -22.15
N TRP A 11 0.14 -6.94 -23.12
CA TRP A 11 -1.08 -6.27 -23.53
C TRP A 11 -1.47 -6.86 -24.88
N ALA A 12 -2.72 -7.28 -25.01
CA ALA A 12 -3.25 -7.85 -26.23
C ALA A 12 -4.58 -7.19 -26.57
N TRP A 13 -4.59 -6.56 -27.75
CA TRP A 13 -5.77 -5.98 -28.36
C TRP A 13 -6.40 -6.98 -29.32
N SER A 14 -7.72 -7.08 -29.31
CA SER A 14 -8.46 -8.06 -30.12
C SER A 14 -9.85 -7.55 -30.46
N GLY A 15 -10.56 -8.31 -31.31
CA GLY A 15 -11.91 -7.94 -31.77
C GLY A 15 -11.88 -6.64 -32.56
N TYR A 16 -11.06 -6.56 -33.61
CA TYR A 16 -10.95 -5.31 -34.38
C TYR A 16 -12.20 -5.07 -35.21
N ARG A 17 -12.75 -3.86 -35.13
CA ARG A 17 -13.84 -3.36 -35.98
C ARG A 17 -13.31 -2.35 -36.98
N ALA A 18 -13.78 -2.45 -38.22
CA ALA A 18 -13.45 -1.49 -39.27
C ALA A 18 -14.19 -0.16 -39.05
N GLU A 19 -13.46 0.94 -39.21
CA GLU A 19 -13.91 2.34 -39.20
C GLU A 19 -13.35 3.07 -40.45
N ALA A 20 -13.91 4.23 -40.77
CA ALA A 20 -13.43 5.03 -41.91
C ALA A 20 -11.95 5.46 -41.77
N SER A 21 -11.46 5.62 -40.54
CA SER A 21 -10.08 6.00 -40.21
C SER A 21 -9.13 4.81 -40.02
N GLY A 22 -9.61 3.56 -40.11
CA GLY A 22 -8.80 2.36 -39.87
C GLY A 22 -9.54 1.30 -39.04
N ALA A 23 -8.82 0.28 -38.56
CA ALA A 23 -9.39 -0.72 -37.66
C ALA A 23 -9.12 -0.35 -36.19
N VAL A 24 -10.15 -0.37 -35.35
CA VAL A 24 -10.06 -0.08 -33.91
C VAL A 24 -10.31 -1.36 -33.09
N PRO A 25 -9.55 -1.64 -32.02
CA PRO A 25 -9.71 -2.87 -31.24
C PRO A 25 -10.84 -2.76 -30.23
N GLU A 26 -11.77 -3.71 -30.17
CA GLU A 26 -12.91 -3.66 -29.24
C GLU A 26 -12.62 -4.28 -27.87
N ARG A 27 -11.44 -4.87 -27.66
CA ARG A 27 -11.06 -5.50 -26.39
C ARG A 27 -9.58 -5.32 -26.09
N LEU A 28 -9.27 -5.04 -24.83
CA LEU A 28 -7.92 -5.06 -24.26
C LEU A 28 -7.87 -6.15 -23.18
N THR A 29 -6.92 -7.07 -23.33
CA THR A 29 -6.51 -7.98 -22.25
C THR A 29 -5.10 -7.64 -21.80
N VAL A 30 -4.87 -7.73 -20.50
CA VAL A 30 -3.57 -7.50 -19.88
C VAL A 30 -3.24 -8.67 -18.99
N THR A 31 -2.10 -9.32 -19.22
CA THR A 31 -1.64 -10.45 -18.42
C THR A 31 -0.27 -10.19 -17.81
N LEU A 32 -0.06 -10.72 -16.61
CA LEU A 32 1.21 -10.72 -15.88
C LEU A 32 1.63 -12.18 -15.65
N ASN A 33 2.78 -12.60 -16.19
CA ASN A 33 3.22 -14.00 -16.13
C ASN A 33 2.13 -14.99 -16.59
N GLY A 34 1.35 -14.59 -17.60
CA GLY A 34 0.21 -15.36 -18.12
C GLY A 34 -1.09 -15.27 -17.30
N ARG A 35 -1.05 -14.74 -16.07
CA ARG A 35 -2.25 -14.48 -15.24
C ARG A 35 -3.00 -13.25 -15.74
N MET A 36 -4.31 -13.36 -15.92
CA MET A 36 -5.16 -12.23 -16.32
C MET A 36 -5.19 -11.17 -15.22
N LEU A 37 -4.85 -9.93 -15.57
CA LEU A 37 -4.98 -8.76 -14.69
C LEU A 37 -6.16 -7.87 -15.09
N LYS A 38 -6.38 -7.70 -16.39
CA LYS A 38 -7.44 -6.84 -16.91
C LYS A 38 -8.02 -7.45 -18.16
N ASP A 39 -9.34 -7.45 -18.22
CA ASP A 39 -10.11 -7.79 -19.41
C ASP A 39 -11.18 -6.73 -19.58
N ALA A 40 -11.02 -5.89 -20.61
CA ALA A 40 -11.85 -4.71 -20.80
C ALA A 40 -12.38 -4.66 -22.23
N ALA A 41 -13.68 -4.44 -22.36
CA ALA A 41 -14.28 -3.97 -23.60
C ALA A 41 -13.86 -2.50 -23.83
N LEU A 42 -13.44 -2.19 -25.04
CA LEU A 42 -13.08 -0.85 -25.47
C LEU A 42 -14.22 -0.28 -26.32
N SER A 43 -14.61 0.96 -26.02
CA SER A 43 -15.50 1.73 -26.89
C SER A 43 -14.70 2.86 -27.51
N TRP A 44 -14.91 3.06 -28.82
CA TRP A 44 -14.25 4.10 -29.59
C TRP A 44 -15.31 5.08 -30.05
N ARG A 45 -15.06 6.36 -29.86
CA ARG A 45 -15.87 7.44 -30.44
C ARG A 45 -15.05 8.10 -31.53
N ALA A 46 -15.35 7.75 -32.78
CA ALA A 46 -14.81 8.47 -33.94
C ALA A 46 -15.43 9.88 -33.98
N GLY A 47 -14.61 10.89 -34.32
CA GLY A 47 -15.08 12.29 -34.39
C GLY A 47 -14.99 13.07 -33.09
N ALA A 48 -14.04 12.76 -32.20
CA ALA A 48 -13.62 13.76 -31.22
C ALA A 48 -13.17 15.01 -32.01
N ASP A 49 -13.91 16.11 -31.81
CA ASP A 49 -13.67 17.39 -32.48
C ASP A 49 -12.18 17.75 -32.36
N PRO A 50 -11.46 18.04 -33.45
CA PRO A 50 -10.11 18.57 -33.36
C PRO A 50 -10.01 19.75 -32.38
N ALA A 51 -11.07 20.57 -32.25
CA ALA A 51 -11.16 21.66 -31.28
C ALA A 51 -11.23 21.21 -29.81
N LEU A 52 -11.50 19.93 -29.52
CA LEU A 52 -11.31 19.35 -28.18
C LEU A 52 -9.83 19.01 -27.90
N PHE A 53 -8.98 19.01 -28.93
CA PHE A 53 -7.53 18.80 -28.83
C PHE A 53 -6.71 20.06 -29.15
N GLU A 54 -7.33 21.09 -29.74
CA GLU A 54 -6.74 22.42 -29.91
C GLU A 54 -7.10 23.31 -28.72
N ALA A 55 -6.11 24.00 -28.13
CA ALA A 55 -6.41 25.09 -27.20
C ALA A 55 -7.20 26.18 -27.92
N PRO A 56 -8.25 26.76 -27.31
CA PRO A 56 -8.73 28.07 -27.72
C PRO A 56 -7.57 29.06 -27.83
N GLU A 57 -7.59 29.90 -28.87
CA GLU A 57 -6.57 30.92 -29.08
C GLU A 57 -6.50 31.83 -27.83
N GLY A 58 -5.33 31.89 -27.17
CA GLY A 58 -5.15 32.61 -25.91
C GLY A 58 -5.46 31.81 -24.62
N MET A 59 -5.84 30.53 -24.72
CA MET A 59 -5.87 29.63 -23.57
C MET A 59 -4.44 29.26 -23.17
N GLU A 60 -3.99 29.77 -22.03
CA GLU A 60 -2.87 29.17 -21.33
C GLU A 60 -3.34 27.81 -20.81
N PHE A 61 -2.88 26.74 -21.45
CA PHE A 61 -2.95 25.45 -20.78
C PHE A 61 -2.13 25.57 -19.51
N PRO A 62 -2.70 25.29 -18.32
CA PRO A 62 -1.83 24.98 -17.19
C PRO A 62 -0.92 23.87 -17.69
N ALA A 63 0.39 23.99 -17.45
CA ALA A 63 1.29 22.86 -17.67
C ALA A 63 0.57 21.62 -17.13
N PRO A 64 0.45 20.52 -17.91
CA PRO A 64 -0.20 19.30 -17.42
C PRO A 64 0.30 19.12 -16.00
N PRO A 65 -0.58 19.01 -14.98
CA PRO A 65 -0.15 19.01 -13.59
C PRO A 65 0.98 18.03 -13.57
N GLY A 66 2.20 18.53 -13.30
CA GLY A 66 3.38 17.76 -13.61
C GLY A 66 3.12 16.41 -12.98
N GLN A 67 2.96 15.35 -13.80
CA GLN A 67 3.20 14.02 -13.26
C GLN A 67 4.55 14.22 -12.62
N SER A 68 4.62 14.03 -11.31
CA SER A 68 5.63 14.65 -10.45
C SER A 68 7.06 14.14 -10.68
N ALA A 69 7.44 13.82 -11.91
CA ALA A 69 8.66 14.36 -12.47
C ALA A 69 8.41 15.86 -12.78
N GLY A 70 8.41 16.78 -11.80
CA GLY A 70 9.64 17.09 -11.09
C GLY A 70 10.76 17.24 -12.13
N ASP A 71 11.26 18.46 -12.38
CA ASP A 71 12.48 18.66 -13.17
C ASP A 71 13.44 17.47 -12.95
N PRO A 72 13.74 16.63 -13.96
CA PRO A 72 14.55 15.44 -13.76
C PRO A 72 15.92 15.77 -13.15
N ALA A 73 16.38 17.02 -13.31
CA ALA A 73 17.63 17.50 -12.71
C ALA A 73 17.55 17.71 -11.18
N GLY A 74 16.35 17.67 -10.58
CA GLY A 74 16.13 17.89 -9.14
C GLY A 74 15.26 16.85 -8.42
N PHE A 75 14.72 15.84 -9.11
CA PHE A 75 13.99 14.75 -8.45
C PHE A 75 14.98 13.84 -7.71
N ILE A 76 14.84 13.78 -6.38
CA ILE A 76 15.58 12.83 -5.54
C ILE A 76 14.72 11.55 -5.42
N PRO A 77 15.24 10.36 -5.78
CA PRO A 77 14.53 9.10 -5.59
C PRO A 77 13.99 8.96 -4.16
N TYR A 78 12.78 8.41 -3.99
CA TYR A 78 12.15 8.32 -2.67
C TYR A 78 12.96 7.49 -1.68
N GLY A 79 13.62 6.43 -2.14
CA GLY A 79 14.50 5.60 -1.32
C GLY A 79 15.71 6.35 -0.78
N GLU A 80 16.26 7.29 -1.55
CA GLU A 80 17.40 8.12 -1.14
C GLU A 80 17.02 9.24 -0.17
N ARG A 81 15.74 9.64 -0.13
CA ARG A 81 15.29 10.69 0.79
C ARG A 81 15.40 10.22 2.24
N PRO A 82 15.81 11.10 3.18
CA PRO A 82 15.79 10.77 4.59
C PRO A 82 14.36 10.42 5.03
N ALA A 83 14.23 9.36 5.83
CA ALA A 83 12.96 9.03 6.46
C ALA A 83 12.65 10.04 7.57
N ARG A 84 11.38 10.44 7.69
CA ARG A 84 10.89 11.20 8.85
C ARG A 84 10.16 10.23 9.77
N VAL A 85 10.70 10.01 10.96
CA VAL A 85 10.06 9.16 11.97
C VAL A 85 9.35 10.04 13.00
N GLU A 86 8.13 9.67 13.36
CA GLU A 86 7.31 10.32 14.38
C GLU A 86 6.90 9.28 15.43
N THR A 87 7.22 9.52 16.70
CA THR A 87 6.73 8.70 17.81
C THR A 87 5.33 9.14 18.17
N ILE A 88 4.33 8.29 17.90
CA ILE A 88 2.91 8.59 18.08
C ILE A 88 2.38 8.13 19.45
N ALA A 89 3.03 7.12 20.04
CA ALA A 89 2.81 6.68 21.41
C ALA A 89 4.09 6.06 21.96
N PRO A 90 4.23 5.83 23.28
CA PRO A 90 5.41 5.16 23.84
C PRO A 90 5.69 3.81 23.15
N GLY A 91 6.87 3.72 22.51
CA GLY A 91 7.33 2.56 21.74
C GLY A 91 6.60 2.34 20.40
N VAL A 92 5.77 3.28 19.94
CA VAL A 92 5.07 3.19 18.66
C VAL A 92 5.51 4.35 17.77
N HIS A 93 6.11 4.00 16.63
CA HIS A 93 6.70 4.95 15.72
C HIS A 93 6.05 4.83 14.34
N LEU A 94 6.00 5.94 13.62
CA LEU A 94 5.42 6.04 12.30
C LEU A 94 6.43 6.69 11.35
N VAL A 95 6.84 5.96 10.33
CA VAL A 95 7.66 6.50 9.23
C VAL A 95 6.74 7.28 8.30
N ARG A 96 6.79 8.61 8.41
CA ARG A 96 5.90 9.53 7.71
C ARG A 96 6.36 9.72 6.28
N ASN A 97 5.42 9.60 5.35
CA ASN A 97 5.67 9.76 3.93
C ASN A 97 6.90 8.95 3.45
N LEU A 98 6.95 7.65 3.80
CA LEU A 98 7.96 6.73 3.27
C LEU A 98 8.03 6.88 1.74
N ARG A 99 6.84 6.95 1.13
CA ARG A 99 6.52 7.68 -0.10
C ARG A 99 5.29 8.58 0.14
N PRO A 100 4.94 9.53 -0.74
CA PRO A 100 3.84 10.46 -0.51
C PRO A 100 2.53 9.73 -0.17
N GLY A 101 1.94 10.07 0.99
CA GLY A 101 0.69 9.46 1.46
C GLY A 101 0.83 8.03 1.99
N PHE A 102 2.04 7.55 2.25
CA PHE A 102 2.31 6.23 2.87
C PHE A 102 3.03 6.42 4.21
N HIS A 103 2.38 6.01 5.30
CA HIS A 103 2.86 6.12 6.67
C HIS A 103 2.95 4.73 7.30
N VAL A 104 4.18 4.28 7.55
CA VAL A 104 4.42 2.87 7.91
C VAL A 104 4.82 2.77 9.37
N PRO A 105 4.04 2.10 10.23
CA PRO A 105 4.37 1.99 11.63
C PRO A 105 5.36 0.87 11.91
N PHE A 106 6.08 1.04 13.02
CA PHE A 106 6.80 -0.03 13.68
C PHE A 106 6.71 0.15 15.19
N VAL A 107 6.78 -0.96 15.91
CA VAL A 107 6.67 -1.01 17.37
C VAL A 107 8.00 -1.47 17.94
N GLU A 108 8.57 -0.62 18.80
CA GLU A 108 9.81 -0.86 19.51
C GLU A 108 9.50 -1.56 20.84
N PHE A 109 9.94 -2.82 20.94
CA PHE A 109 9.99 -3.57 22.19
C PHE A 109 11.37 -3.38 22.85
N ASP A 110 11.58 -3.91 24.05
CA ASP A 110 12.83 -3.74 24.79
C ASP A 110 14.03 -4.39 24.07
N SER A 111 13.83 -5.57 23.46
CA SER A 111 14.89 -6.34 22.80
C SER A 111 14.78 -6.45 21.28
N PHE A 112 13.70 -5.95 20.66
CA PHE A 112 13.47 -6.07 19.21
C PHE A 112 12.48 -5.04 18.67
N VAL A 113 12.31 -5.02 17.35
CA VAL A 113 11.29 -4.25 16.65
C VAL A 113 10.33 -5.16 15.89
N VAL A 114 9.05 -4.77 15.85
CA VAL A 114 8.03 -5.30 14.94
C VAL A 114 7.72 -4.25 13.88
N ALA A 115 8.03 -4.53 12.61
CA ALA A 115 7.64 -3.70 11.47
C ALA A 115 6.22 -4.08 11.02
N ILE A 116 5.40 -3.09 10.64
CA ILE A 116 4.02 -3.31 10.17
C ILE A 116 3.89 -2.76 8.76
N ASP A 117 3.65 -3.67 7.81
CA ASP A 117 3.73 -3.47 6.36
C ASP A 117 5.13 -3.08 5.85
N ALA A 118 5.36 -3.37 4.58
CA ALA A 118 6.56 -3.01 3.82
C ALA A 118 6.15 -2.58 2.40
N PRO A 119 5.86 -1.29 2.17
CA PRO A 119 5.35 -0.82 0.88
C PRO A 119 6.35 -0.95 -0.27
N THR A 120 5.81 -1.17 -1.47
CA THR A 120 6.53 -0.99 -2.74
C THR A 120 6.35 0.43 -3.29
N LEU A 121 7.21 0.77 -4.25
CA LEU A 121 7.07 1.96 -5.09
C LEU A 121 5.80 1.96 -5.96
N TRP A 122 5.51 3.14 -6.50
CA TRP A 122 4.42 3.34 -7.43
C TRP A 122 4.75 2.74 -8.80
N ASN A 123 4.44 1.47 -9.02
CA ASN A 123 4.64 0.84 -10.32
C ASN A 123 3.32 0.73 -11.06
N GLU A 124 3.15 1.58 -12.07
CA GLU A 124 1.95 1.60 -12.89
C GLU A 124 2.09 0.67 -14.07
N MET A 125 1.26 -0.36 -14.04
CA MET A 125 1.27 -1.44 -15.01
C MET A 125 0.29 -1.19 -16.18
N HIS A 126 -0.63 -0.22 -16.06
CA HIS A 126 -1.56 0.08 -17.16
C HIS A 126 -0.93 0.88 -18.30
N TYR A 127 0.20 1.55 -18.09
CA TYR A 127 0.92 2.27 -19.14
C TYR A 127 1.77 1.34 -20.02
N LEU A 128 2.11 1.84 -21.21
CA LEU A 128 2.92 1.15 -22.22
C LEU A 128 4.08 2.06 -22.65
N PRO A 129 5.34 1.75 -22.25
CA PRO A 129 5.73 0.70 -21.31
C PRO A 129 5.21 0.98 -19.88
N PRO A 130 5.24 -0.01 -18.96
CA PRO A 130 5.01 0.25 -17.54
C PRO A 130 5.93 1.37 -17.06
N VAL A 131 5.41 2.20 -16.16
CA VAL A 131 6.17 3.32 -15.59
C VAL A 131 6.26 3.17 -14.08
N SER A 132 7.43 3.48 -13.54
CA SER A 132 7.57 3.76 -12.10
C SER A 132 7.32 5.25 -11.88
N GLY A 133 6.40 5.57 -10.97
CA GLY A 133 6.20 6.92 -10.43
C GLY A 133 7.34 7.38 -9.52
N SER A 134 8.40 6.59 -9.39
CA SER A 134 9.67 7.01 -8.79
C SER A 134 10.84 6.72 -9.72
N PRO A 135 11.19 7.65 -10.62
CA PRO A 135 12.39 7.53 -11.43
C PRO A 135 13.63 7.39 -10.54
N GLY A 136 14.49 6.41 -10.87
CA GLY A 136 15.78 6.21 -10.20
C GLY A 136 15.76 5.33 -8.96
N ASP A 137 14.59 5.01 -8.38
CA ASP A 137 14.50 3.96 -7.37
C ASP A 137 14.30 2.59 -8.03
N ASP A 138 14.96 1.57 -7.49
CA ASP A 138 14.63 0.16 -7.74
C ASP A 138 13.48 -0.33 -6.85
N VAL A 139 12.98 -1.54 -7.11
CA VAL A 139 11.81 -2.11 -6.40
C VAL A 139 12.03 -2.34 -4.89
N HIS A 140 13.27 -2.34 -4.39
CA HIS A 140 13.62 -2.60 -2.98
C HIS A 140 13.82 -1.31 -2.18
N ALA A 141 14.04 -0.18 -2.85
CA ALA A 141 14.45 1.09 -2.26
C ALA A 141 13.61 1.57 -1.06
N LEU A 142 12.28 1.37 -1.08
CA LEU A 142 11.42 1.73 0.06
C LEU A 142 11.56 0.79 1.25
N GLY A 143 11.77 -0.50 1.02
CA GLY A 143 12.04 -1.48 2.07
C GLY A 143 13.35 -1.18 2.78
N GLU A 144 14.40 -0.84 2.02
CA GLU A 144 15.68 -0.42 2.59
C GLU A 144 15.56 0.90 3.36
N LYS A 145 14.81 1.88 2.82
CA LYS A 145 14.56 3.14 3.52
C LYS A 145 13.81 2.93 4.84
N LEU A 146 12.82 2.03 4.86
CA LEU A 146 12.11 1.65 6.07
C LEU A 146 13.07 1.00 7.09
N LEU A 147 13.90 0.05 6.65
CA LEU A 147 14.91 -0.58 7.51
C LEU A 147 15.86 0.45 8.13
N ARG A 148 16.43 1.35 7.32
CA ARG A 148 17.31 2.44 7.81
C ARG A 148 16.61 3.33 8.83
N ALA A 149 15.32 3.62 8.64
CA ALA A 149 14.53 4.42 9.58
C ALA A 149 14.36 3.71 10.93
N ILE A 150 14.11 2.39 10.89
CA ILE A 150 13.99 1.55 12.08
C ILE A 150 15.34 1.50 12.82
N GLU A 151 16.43 1.19 12.13
CA GLU A 151 17.78 1.09 12.73
C GLU A 151 18.25 2.41 13.35
N ALA A 152 17.91 3.54 12.74
CA ALA A 152 18.22 4.86 13.29
C ALA A 152 17.39 5.20 14.54
N THR A 153 16.18 4.67 14.64
CA THR A 153 15.27 4.95 15.78
C THR A 153 15.55 4.01 16.96
N ALA A 154 15.80 2.73 16.68
CA ALA A 154 15.96 1.66 17.65
C ALA A 154 17.33 0.97 17.48
N PRO A 155 18.46 1.69 17.71
CA PRO A 155 19.78 1.18 17.37
C PRO A 155 20.13 -0.09 18.16
N GLY A 156 20.60 -1.11 17.44
CA GLY A 156 21.01 -2.40 18.01
C GLY A 156 19.86 -3.37 18.29
N LYS A 157 18.60 -2.97 18.08
CA LYS A 157 17.45 -3.87 18.20
C LYS A 157 17.15 -4.52 16.85
N PRO A 158 17.15 -5.87 16.73
CA PRO A 158 16.83 -6.54 15.49
C PRO A 158 15.35 -6.36 15.13
N VAL A 159 15.04 -6.26 13.83
CA VAL A 159 13.67 -6.43 13.33
C VAL A 159 13.33 -7.91 13.39
N ARG A 160 12.54 -8.32 14.40
CA ARG A 160 12.23 -9.74 14.63
C ARG A 160 11.02 -10.19 13.83
N HIS A 161 10.01 -9.33 13.71
CA HIS A 161 8.78 -9.63 12.99
C HIS A 161 8.45 -8.55 11.97
N LEU A 162 8.00 -9.00 10.79
CA LEU A 162 7.31 -8.20 9.79
C LEU A 162 5.85 -8.66 9.75
N VAL A 163 4.95 -7.81 10.22
CA VAL A 163 3.51 -8.02 10.11
C VAL A 163 3.06 -7.51 8.76
N LEU A 164 2.41 -8.35 7.94
CA LEU A 164 1.79 -7.93 6.69
C LEU A 164 0.28 -7.91 6.86
N THR A 165 -0.31 -6.72 6.87
CA THR A 165 -1.73 -6.53 7.18
C THR A 165 -2.64 -7.21 6.15
N HIS A 166 -2.30 -7.11 4.87
CA HIS A 166 -3.01 -7.78 3.77
C HIS A 166 -2.15 -7.88 2.51
N HIS A 167 -2.65 -8.58 1.49
CA HIS A 167 -1.87 -9.06 0.34
C HIS A 167 -1.64 -8.03 -0.78
N HIS A 168 -2.05 -6.78 -0.61
CA HIS A 168 -1.86 -5.76 -1.63
C HIS A 168 -0.38 -5.34 -1.73
N SER A 169 0.11 -5.12 -2.96
CA SER A 169 1.54 -4.91 -3.22
C SER A 169 2.14 -3.70 -2.50
N ASP A 170 1.33 -2.68 -2.26
CA ASP A 170 1.71 -1.47 -1.54
C ASP A 170 1.76 -1.64 0.00
N HIS A 171 1.50 -2.86 0.50
CA HIS A 171 1.70 -3.28 1.88
C HIS A 171 2.78 -4.36 2.02
N ILE A 172 3.10 -5.10 0.95
CA ILE A 172 4.02 -6.26 1.04
C ILE A 172 5.28 -6.14 0.20
N GLY A 173 5.30 -5.29 -0.82
CA GLY A 173 6.29 -5.41 -1.90
C GLY A 173 7.71 -4.99 -1.54
N GLY A 174 7.91 -4.27 -0.44
CA GLY A 174 9.22 -3.91 0.12
C GLY A 174 9.77 -4.93 1.12
N ALA A 175 9.15 -6.11 1.30
CA ALA A 175 9.46 -7.03 2.39
C ALA A 175 10.89 -7.61 2.38
N ARG A 176 11.54 -7.72 1.21
CA ARG A 176 12.84 -8.42 1.07
C ARG A 176 13.94 -7.81 1.94
N ALA A 177 13.99 -6.48 2.07
CA ALA A 177 14.98 -5.81 2.90
C ALA A 177 14.84 -6.18 4.39
N LEU A 178 13.61 -6.26 4.89
CA LEU A 178 13.32 -6.60 6.28
C LEU A 178 13.56 -8.09 6.56
N ILE A 179 13.23 -8.94 5.58
CA ILE A 179 13.52 -10.38 5.64
C ILE A 179 15.03 -10.61 5.71
N GLU A 180 15.82 -9.96 4.85
CA GLU A 180 17.28 -10.10 4.88
C GLU A 180 17.87 -9.60 6.21
N ALA A 181 17.29 -8.54 6.78
CA ALA A 181 17.68 -8.02 8.09
C ALA A 181 17.32 -8.92 9.29
N GLY A 182 16.60 -10.02 9.08
CA GLY A 182 16.30 -11.01 10.12
C GLY A 182 14.83 -11.16 10.51
N ALA A 183 13.90 -10.42 9.87
CA ALA A 183 12.49 -10.50 10.22
C ALA A 183 11.84 -11.84 9.77
N ASP A 184 11.07 -12.46 10.67
CA ASP A 184 10.09 -13.49 10.33
C ASP A 184 8.74 -12.85 10.04
N ILE A 185 7.89 -13.51 9.26
CA ILE A 185 6.63 -12.92 8.76
C ILE A 185 5.45 -13.43 9.57
N LEU A 186 4.60 -12.50 10.00
CA LEU A 186 3.28 -12.78 10.58
C LEU A 186 2.22 -12.19 9.64
N ALA A 187 1.33 -13.02 9.10
CA ALA A 187 0.37 -12.55 8.11
C ALA A 187 -0.87 -13.45 8.05
N GLY A 188 -2.01 -12.91 7.60
CA GLY A 188 -3.12 -13.75 7.18
C GLY A 188 -2.77 -14.57 5.93
N ARG A 189 -3.52 -15.64 5.67
CA ARG A 189 -3.18 -16.64 4.64
C ARG A 189 -2.89 -16.05 3.25
N PRO A 190 -3.70 -15.15 2.67
CA PRO A 190 -3.41 -14.61 1.33
C PRO A 190 -2.13 -13.75 1.30
N ALA A 191 -1.87 -12.99 2.37
CA ALA A 191 -0.65 -12.18 2.48
C ALA A 191 0.58 -13.06 2.68
N ALA A 192 0.48 -14.15 3.45
CA ALA A 192 1.54 -15.15 3.59
C ALA A 192 1.89 -15.83 2.26
N GLU A 193 0.88 -16.17 1.44
CA GLU A 193 1.08 -16.73 0.09
C GLU A 193 1.72 -15.73 -0.87
N ALA A 194 1.29 -14.46 -0.83
CA ALA A 194 1.93 -13.40 -1.59
C ALA A 194 3.38 -13.18 -1.16
N ALA A 195 3.68 -13.24 0.15
CA ALA A 195 5.04 -13.13 0.66
C ALA A 195 5.93 -14.30 0.21
N ARG A 196 5.43 -15.54 0.15
CA ARG A 196 6.17 -16.68 -0.43
C ARG A 196 6.56 -16.40 -1.88
N THR A 197 5.63 -15.84 -2.66
CA THR A 197 5.90 -15.44 -4.05
C THR A 197 7.03 -14.41 -4.12
N ILE A 198 7.03 -13.39 -3.24
CA ILE A 198 8.09 -12.37 -3.16
C ILE A 198 9.45 -12.99 -2.81
N ILE A 199 9.49 -13.98 -1.92
CA ILE A 199 10.72 -14.63 -1.47
C ILE A 199 11.30 -15.50 -2.59
N GLU A 200 10.45 -16.29 -3.25
CA GLU A 200 10.84 -17.31 -4.23
C GLU A 200 11.07 -16.73 -5.64
N ALA A 201 10.51 -15.57 -5.95
CA ALA A 201 10.62 -14.98 -7.29
C ALA A 201 12.08 -14.64 -7.66
N PRO A 202 12.47 -14.80 -8.95
CA PRO A 202 13.77 -14.36 -9.44
C PRO A 202 13.79 -12.83 -9.54
N TYR A 203 14.87 -12.20 -9.06
CA TYR A 203 15.11 -10.77 -9.22
C TYR A 203 16.40 -10.57 -10.03
N THR A 204 16.43 -10.98 -11.29
CA THR A 204 17.64 -10.87 -12.12
C THR A 204 17.82 -9.48 -12.72
N ARG A 205 16.74 -8.70 -12.84
CA ARG A 205 16.78 -7.32 -13.35
C ARG A 205 17.20 -6.29 -12.31
N GLU A 206 16.68 -6.44 -11.09
CA GLU A 206 17.00 -5.60 -9.92
C GLU A 206 17.40 -6.51 -8.74
N PRO A 207 18.65 -7.05 -8.74
CA PRO A 207 19.05 -8.06 -7.78
C PRO A 207 19.08 -7.55 -6.35
N TYR A 208 18.41 -8.28 -5.46
CA TYR A 208 18.53 -8.13 -4.02
C TYR A 208 18.70 -9.51 -3.39
N PRO A 209 19.91 -9.90 -2.95
CA PRO A 209 20.14 -11.23 -2.43
C PRO A 209 19.32 -11.46 -1.16
N LEU A 210 18.67 -12.63 -1.08
CA LEU A 210 18.16 -13.16 0.18
C LEU A 210 19.09 -14.30 0.60
N THR A 211 19.82 -14.11 1.70
CA THR A 211 20.73 -15.11 2.26
C THR A 211 20.07 -15.98 3.31
N ARG A 212 18.82 -15.68 3.66
CA ARG A 212 17.99 -16.46 4.58
C ARG A 212 16.57 -16.68 4.07
N THR A 213 15.95 -17.74 4.59
CA THR A 213 14.52 -18.00 4.44
C THR A 213 13.82 -17.65 5.75
N PRO A 214 12.85 -16.71 5.76
CA PRO A 214 12.12 -16.37 6.98
C PRO A 214 11.15 -17.49 7.35
N GLN A 215 10.84 -17.61 8.64
CA GLN A 215 9.63 -18.31 9.04
C GLN A 215 8.41 -17.47 8.64
N ILE A 216 7.34 -18.14 8.21
CA ILE A 216 6.07 -17.48 7.87
C ILE A 216 4.98 -18.13 8.71
N GLU A 217 4.47 -17.39 9.68
CA GLU A 217 3.34 -17.79 10.51
C GLU A 217 2.04 -17.25 9.90
N ILE A 218 1.06 -18.14 9.74
CA ILE A 218 -0.28 -17.76 9.31
C ILE A 218 -1.08 -17.41 10.57
N VAL A 219 -1.57 -16.17 10.63
CA VAL A 219 -2.39 -15.67 11.73
C VAL A 219 -3.85 -15.70 11.30
N ASP A 220 -4.59 -16.72 11.75
CA ASP A 220 -6.02 -16.91 11.48
C ASP A 220 -6.92 -16.83 12.73
N ALA A 221 -6.29 -16.65 13.89
CA ALA A 221 -6.91 -16.30 15.17
C ALA A 221 -6.14 -15.13 15.82
N PRO A 222 -6.71 -14.45 16.83
CA PRO A 222 -6.00 -13.41 17.57
C PRO A 222 -4.65 -13.90 18.07
N HIS A 223 -3.59 -13.15 17.78
CA HIS A 223 -2.21 -13.47 18.13
C HIS A 223 -1.58 -12.28 18.87
N THR A 224 -0.85 -12.53 19.96
CA THR A 224 -0.24 -11.48 20.79
C THR A 224 1.28 -11.61 20.78
N ILE A 225 1.95 -10.48 20.56
CA ILE A 225 3.39 -10.30 20.76
C ILE A 225 3.56 -9.38 21.96
N GLU A 226 4.29 -9.84 22.98
CA GLU A 226 4.49 -9.08 24.22
C GLU A 226 5.93 -9.17 24.72
N GLU A 227 6.43 -8.07 25.29
CA GLU A 227 7.68 -8.01 26.05
C GLU A 227 7.58 -6.89 27.10
N GLY A 228 7.79 -7.24 28.36
CA GLY A 228 7.62 -6.29 29.47
C GLY A 228 6.20 -5.72 29.50
N ASP A 229 6.09 -4.40 29.43
CA ASP A 229 4.81 -3.66 29.42
C ASP A 229 4.26 -3.40 28.01
N MET A 230 4.99 -3.79 26.96
CA MET A 230 4.56 -3.62 25.57
C MET A 230 3.77 -4.84 25.10
N GLU A 231 2.55 -4.62 24.60
CA GLU A 231 1.66 -5.63 24.07
C GLU A 231 1.12 -5.19 22.70
N LEU A 232 1.29 -6.04 21.69
CA LEU A 232 0.77 -5.87 20.33
C LEU A 232 -0.12 -7.07 19.99
N ARG A 233 -1.36 -6.82 19.61
CA ARG A 233 -2.33 -7.83 19.17
C ARG A 233 -2.56 -7.75 17.67
N LEU A 234 -2.41 -8.87 16.99
CA LEU A 234 -2.86 -9.09 15.63
C LEU A 234 -4.26 -9.67 15.68
N ILE A 235 -5.23 -8.98 15.08
CA ILE A 235 -6.64 -9.39 15.08
C ILE A 235 -7.05 -9.63 13.63
N PRO A 236 -7.33 -10.89 13.25
CA PRO A 236 -7.92 -11.19 11.96
C PRO A 236 -9.33 -10.60 11.87
N LEU A 237 -9.61 -9.89 10.77
CA LEU A 237 -10.96 -9.45 10.46
C LEU A 237 -11.82 -10.62 9.99
N PRO A 238 -13.14 -10.58 10.25
CA PRO A 238 -14.03 -11.67 9.87
C PRO A 238 -14.04 -11.89 8.35
N PRO A 239 -14.35 -13.14 7.90
CA PRO A 239 -14.60 -13.42 6.49
C PRO A 239 -15.69 -12.50 5.93
N GLY A 240 -15.51 -12.06 4.68
CA GLY A 240 -16.45 -11.13 4.03
C GLY A 240 -16.21 -9.66 4.35
N ASN A 241 -15.13 -9.32 5.07
CA ASN A 241 -14.67 -7.92 5.11
C ASN A 241 -14.45 -7.41 3.67
N PRO A 242 -14.86 -6.17 3.33
CA PRO A 242 -14.87 -5.70 1.95
C PRO A 242 -13.49 -5.28 1.42
N LYS A 243 -12.42 -5.38 2.23
CA LYS A 243 -11.08 -4.97 1.80
C LYS A 243 -10.29 -6.09 1.15
N ALA A 244 -10.03 -7.15 1.90
CA ALA A 244 -9.18 -8.25 1.51
C ALA A 244 -9.36 -9.45 2.43
N ASP A 245 -9.36 -10.66 1.88
CA ASP A 245 -9.36 -11.87 2.68
C ASP A 245 -8.08 -11.98 3.55
N GLY A 246 -8.26 -12.48 4.78
CA GLY A 246 -7.17 -12.65 5.74
C GLY A 246 -6.56 -11.32 6.23
N PHE A 247 -7.31 -10.22 6.19
CA PHE A 247 -6.85 -8.93 6.69
C PHE A 247 -6.57 -8.99 8.20
N LEU A 248 -5.45 -8.42 8.63
CA LEU A 248 -5.09 -8.22 10.04
C LEU A 248 -5.12 -6.74 10.40
N VAL A 249 -5.81 -6.40 11.49
CA VAL A 249 -5.58 -5.12 12.19
C VAL A 249 -4.58 -5.31 13.31
N VAL A 250 -3.80 -4.28 13.60
CA VAL A 250 -2.82 -4.29 14.70
C VAL A 250 -3.35 -3.40 15.82
N TYR A 251 -3.55 -3.96 17.02
CA TYR A 251 -4.07 -3.24 18.17
C TYR A 251 -3.07 -3.25 19.32
N LEU A 252 -2.85 -2.08 19.91
CA LEU A 252 -1.95 -1.85 21.04
C LEU A 252 -2.79 -1.45 22.27
N PRO A 253 -3.14 -2.40 23.16
CA PRO A 253 -4.14 -2.16 24.20
C PRO A 253 -3.77 -1.06 25.19
N ARG A 254 -2.49 -0.99 25.58
CA ARG A 254 -2.00 0.01 26.54
C ARG A 254 -2.00 1.42 25.94
N GLN A 255 -1.70 1.53 24.65
CA GLN A 255 -1.72 2.76 23.89
C GLN A 255 -3.13 3.13 23.43
N ARG A 256 -4.11 2.21 23.55
CA ARG A 256 -5.48 2.36 23.03
C ARG A 256 -5.48 2.75 21.55
N LEU A 257 -4.55 2.17 20.81
CA LEU A 257 -4.25 2.52 19.42
C LEU A 257 -4.54 1.32 18.53
N ILE A 258 -5.22 1.54 17.42
CA ILE A 258 -5.40 0.55 16.36
C ILE A 258 -4.82 1.06 15.04
N TYR A 259 -4.03 0.21 14.39
CA TYR A 259 -3.65 0.37 13.00
C TYR A 259 -4.55 -0.51 12.14
N ALA A 260 -5.49 0.14 11.46
CA ALA A 260 -6.47 -0.49 10.59
C ALA A 260 -6.42 0.19 9.22
N THR A 261 -5.42 -0.21 8.45
CA THR A 261 -5.11 0.48 7.21
C THR A 261 -6.12 0.20 6.10
N ALA A 262 -6.22 1.15 5.16
CA ALA A 262 -6.88 0.96 3.89
C ALA A 262 -8.40 0.66 3.97
N PHE A 263 -9.04 0.95 5.11
CA PHE A 263 -10.50 0.96 5.29
C PHE A 263 -11.08 2.38 5.22
N LEU A 264 -10.61 3.28 6.08
CA LEU A 264 -11.02 4.68 6.13
C LEU A 264 -9.85 5.56 5.73
N TYR A 265 -9.93 6.26 4.60
CA TYR A 265 -8.84 7.07 4.06
C TYR A 265 -8.84 8.47 4.68
N PRO A 266 -7.90 8.79 5.59
CA PRO A 266 -7.92 10.09 6.24
C PRO A 266 -7.41 11.14 5.27
N VAL A 267 -8.30 12.02 4.84
CA VAL A 267 -8.05 13.12 3.91
C VAL A 267 -8.64 14.42 4.47
N PRO A 268 -8.22 15.59 3.97
CA PRO A 268 -8.81 16.86 4.40
C PRO A 268 -10.33 16.91 4.22
N GLU A 269 -11.02 17.70 5.04
CA GLU A 269 -12.48 17.87 5.02
C GLU A 269 -13.03 18.21 3.63
N SER A 270 -12.30 18.99 2.84
CA SER A 270 -12.71 19.41 1.48
C SER A 270 -12.87 18.26 0.48
N VAL A 271 -12.34 17.08 0.79
CA VAL A 271 -12.38 15.88 -0.08
C VAL A 271 -12.90 14.65 0.65
N PHE A 272 -13.32 14.78 1.91
CA PHE A 272 -13.83 13.67 2.70
C PHE A 272 -15.36 13.57 2.60
N PRO A 273 -15.92 12.35 2.52
CA PRO A 273 -15.23 11.08 2.32
C PRO A 273 -14.80 10.89 0.85
N LEU A 274 -13.83 10.01 0.61
CA LEU A 274 -13.60 9.51 -0.74
C LEU A 274 -14.76 8.58 -1.11
N VAL A 275 -15.57 8.98 -2.09
CA VAL A 275 -16.85 8.33 -2.46
C VAL A 275 -16.67 6.83 -2.71
N GLU A 276 -15.59 6.44 -3.40
CA GLU A 276 -15.24 5.05 -3.68
C GLU A 276 -14.92 4.20 -2.44
N SER A 277 -14.62 4.85 -1.31
CA SER A 277 -14.28 4.21 -0.04
C SER A 277 -15.42 4.21 0.98
N VAL A 278 -16.56 4.83 0.67
CA VAL A 278 -17.69 4.96 1.61
C VAL A 278 -18.17 3.61 2.14
N PRO A 279 -18.48 2.59 1.31
CA PRO A 279 -18.96 1.30 1.82
C PRO A 279 -17.94 0.59 2.71
N LEU A 280 -16.66 0.73 2.35
CA LEU A 280 -15.54 0.14 3.06
C LEU A 280 -15.31 0.81 4.42
N SER A 281 -15.39 2.14 4.45
CA SER A 281 -15.23 2.95 5.67
C SER A 281 -16.39 2.71 6.64
N ALA A 282 -17.63 2.70 6.15
CA ALA A 282 -18.81 2.41 6.95
C ALA A 282 -18.75 1.02 7.59
N TRP A 283 -18.36 0.00 6.81
CA TRP A 283 -18.16 -1.36 7.34
C TRP A 283 -17.12 -1.39 8.47
N PHE A 284 -16.01 -0.68 8.31
CA PHE A 284 -14.96 -0.66 9.32
C PHE A 284 -15.39 0.04 10.61
N VAL A 285 -16.12 1.15 10.51
CA VAL A 285 -16.63 1.87 11.68
C VAL A 285 -17.64 1.01 12.44
N ASP A 286 -18.56 0.32 11.74
CA ASP A 286 -19.48 -0.64 12.36
C ASP A 286 -18.73 -1.79 13.06
N TRP A 287 -17.73 -2.37 12.40
CA TRP A 287 -16.88 -3.39 13.00
C TRP A 287 -16.13 -2.87 14.25
N LEU A 288 -15.56 -1.67 14.17
CA LEU A 288 -14.81 -1.06 15.26
C LEU A 288 -15.70 -0.82 16.48
N ASP A 289 -16.89 -0.26 16.28
CA ASP A 289 -17.86 0.01 17.35
C ASP A 289 -18.40 -1.30 17.97
N GLY A 290 -18.56 -2.35 17.16
CA GLY A 290 -18.95 -3.69 17.60
C GLY A 290 -17.83 -4.53 18.21
N SER A 291 -16.56 -4.12 18.07
CA SER A 291 -15.39 -4.93 18.44
C SER A 291 -15.20 -5.11 19.96
N GLY A 292 -15.73 -4.18 20.77
CA GLY A 292 -15.46 -4.09 22.20
C GLY A 292 -14.03 -3.67 22.55
N LEU A 293 -13.22 -3.27 21.55
CA LEU A 293 -11.88 -2.73 21.77
C LEU A 293 -11.96 -1.32 22.35
N ALA A 294 -10.98 -0.97 23.16
CA ALA A 294 -10.92 0.33 23.80
C ALA A 294 -9.92 1.21 23.02
N VAL A 295 -10.44 1.93 22.03
CA VAL A 295 -9.64 2.65 21.03
C VAL A 295 -9.84 4.16 21.18
N ASP A 296 -8.73 4.88 21.35
CA ASP A 296 -8.65 6.34 21.33
C ASP A 296 -8.05 6.86 20.02
N GLU A 297 -7.21 6.07 19.36
CA GLU A 297 -6.54 6.47 18.13
C GLU A 297 -6.62 5.39 17.04
N VAL A 298 -7.05 5.81 15.84
CA VAL A 298 -7.06 4.97 14.64
C VAL A 298 -6.03 5.53 13.66
N TRP A 299 -5.11 4.68 13.23
CA TRP A 299 -4.07 5.01 12.27
C TRP A 299 -4.19 4.17 11.00
N ASN A 300 -3.81 4.78 9.89
CA ASN A 300 -3.86 4.24 8.55
C ASN A 300 -2.49 4.41 7.87
N LEU A 301 -2.18 3.50 6.95
CA LEU A 301 -1.05 3.67 6.05
C LEU A 301 -1.25 4.86 5.10
N HIS A 302 -2.46 5.07 4.63
CA HIS A 302 -2.77 6.03 3.57
C HIS A 302 -3.12 7.42 4.08
N GLY A 303 -3.16 8.38 3.15
CA GLY A 303 -3.70 9.72 3.40
C GLY A 303 -2.83 10.54 4.35
N THR A 304 -3.43 11.17 5.36
CA THR A 304 -2.73 11.90 6.43
C THR A 304 -2.23 11.00 7.56
N GLY A 305 -2.52 9.70 7.52
CA GLY A 305 -2.09 8.70 8.50
C GLY A 305 -3.02 8.60 9.71
N ARG A 306 -3.30 9.69 10.42
CA ARG A 306 -4.24 9.68 11.56
C ARG A 306 -5.67 9.82 11.05
N VAL A 307 -6.57 8.97 11.52
CA VAL A 307 -8.02 9.16 11.36
C VAL A 307 -8.50 10.06 12.48
N GLU A 308 -9.14 11.18 12.12
CA GLU A 308 -9.68 12.14 13.07
C GLU A 308 -11.06 11.70 13.57
N ASP A 309 -11.42 12.08 14.81
CA ASP A 309 -12.67 11.65 15.45
C ASP A 309 -13.91 11.99 14.62
N TRP A 310 -13.94 13.19 14.03
CA TRP A 310 -15.05 13.63 13.18
C TRP A 310 -15.22 12.76 11.92
N GLN A 311 -14.16 12.10 11.43
CA GLN A 311 -14.23 11.18 10.30
C GLN A 311 -14.87 9.84 10.70
N LEU A 312 -14.64 9.39 11.93
CA LEU A 312 -15.34 8.23 12.49
C LEU A 312 -16.81 8.58 12.74
N GLU A 313 -17.07 9.76 13.33
CA GLU A 313 -18.43 10.24 13.60
C GLU A 313 -19.27 10.36 12.32
N TYR A 314 -18.68 10.85 11.22
CA TYR A 314 -19.36 10.90 9.92
C TYR A 314 -20.01 9.56 9.54
N PHE A 315 -19.31 8.44 9.69
CA PHE A 315 -19.83 7.12 9.34
C PHE A 315 -20.74 6.50 10.41
N ARG A 316 -20.84 7.10 11.60
CA ARG A 316 -21.80 6.72 12.64
C ARG A 316 -23.15 7.41 12.42
N GLU A 317 -23.22 8.45 11.58
CA GLU A 317 -24.46 9.16 11.27
C GLU A 317 -25.37 8.33 10.34
N PRO A 318 -26.69 8.31 10.59
CA PRO A 318 -27.64 7.63 9.70
C PRO A 318 -27.60 8.22 8.27
N GLY A 319 -27.42 7.35 7.27
CA GLY A 319 -27.42 7.74 5.85
C GLY A 319 -26.04 8.07 5.27
N ALA A 320 -24.95 7.99 6.05
CA ALA A 320 -23.59 8.23 5.55
C ALA A 320 -23.11 7.18 4.52
N ALA A 321 -23.82 6.06 4.37
CA ALA A 321 -23.51 4.97 3.45
C ALA A 321 -24.55 4.79 2.32
N ASP A 322 -25.58 5.65 2.25
CA ASP A 322 -26.64 5.64 1.22
C ASP A 322 -26.26 6.50 -0.01
#